data_AF-N6VB64-F1
#
_entry.id   AF-N6VB64-F1
#
_cell.length_a   1.000
_cell.length_b   1.000
_cell.length_c   1.000
_cell.angle_alpha   90.00
_cell.angle_beta   90.00
_cell.angle_gamma   90.00
#
_symmetry.space_group_name_H-M   'P 1'
#
loop_
_entity.id
_entity.type
_entity.pdbx_description
1 polymer ?
#
loop_
_entity_poly.entity_id
_entity_poly.type
_entity_poly.pdbx_seq_one_letter_code
_entity_poly.pdbx_strand_id
1 'polypeptide(L)'
;MNMQNLSFVRQDMVAASPRPSGRGGTLEWTRKNLFNSWLSTLLTVGSVLTVAWLIVAVAPWLGNSVWRANSLVECRQVLGDAPGACWGVIRDRWPQLLFGFYPAHLYWRPVLAFALLFAALAPVLLRALPRRALWFSIVYPGIAYFLIWGGSLWFPISVYFGFAVGAGLFMLAARAGKGPSVGIAVIGASVWWVYAAQPISSLADGMAPIALDSIASRDVGGFLLSIIIGVTGIAMSLPLGILLALGRRSNLPSSIC
;
A
#
# COMPACT_ATOMS: atom_id res chain seq x y z
N MET A 1 -24.72 59.47 21.19
CA MET A 1 -24.49 59.12 19.77
C MET A 1 -23.45 58.02 19.73
N ASN A 2 -23.80 56.79 19.38
CA ASN A 2 -22.81 55.74 19.14
C ASN A 2 -23.06 55.16 17.75
N MET A 3 -22.05 55.29 16.89
CA MET A 3 -22.09 54.96 15.47
C MET A 3 -22.55 53.52 15.25
N GLN A 4 -23.61 53.38 14.47
CA GLN A 4 -24.06 52.11 13.93
C GLN A 4 -22.94 51.53 13.05
N ASN A 5 -22.39 50.39 13.46
CA ASN A 5 -21.41 49.63 12.69
C ASN A 5 -22.09 49.12 11.40
N LEU A 6 -21.85 49.80 10.27
CA LEU A 6 -22.35 49.45 8.95
C LEU A 6 -21.54 48.34 8.26
N SER A 7 -20.61 47.66 8.96
CA SER A 7 -19.87 46.54 8.40
C SER A 7 -20.71 45.27 8.40
N PHE A 8 -21.04 44.73 7.22
CA PHE A 8 -21.70 43.42 7.05
C PHE A 8 -20.87 42.25 7.63
N VAL A 9 -19.61 42.50 7.99
CA VAL A 9 -18.70 41.52 8.58
C VAL A 9 -18.86 41.53 10.09
N ARG A 10 -19.27 40.38 10.62
CA ARG A 10 -19.46 40.13 12.05
C ARG A 10 -18.11 40.12 12.78
N GLN A 11 -17.96 40.98 13.80
CA GLN A 11 -16.73 41.11 14.59
C GLN A 11 -16.66 40.14 15.78
N ASP A 12 -17.81 39.60 16.21
CA ASP A 12 -17.93 38.73 17.38
C ASP A 12 -18.35 37.31 17.01
N MET A 13 -17.70 36.32 17.63
CA MET A 13 -18.04 34.91 17.47
C MET A 13 -19.46 34.63 17.99
N VAL A 14 -20.27 33.95 17.17
CA VAL A 14 -21.62 33.54 17.53
C VAL A 14 -21.51 32.45 18.61
N ALA A 15 -22.23 32.62 19.72
CA ALA A 15 -22.43 31.52 20.65
C ALA A 15 -23.10 30.35 19.92
N ALA A 16 -22.62 29.13 20.16
CA ALA A 16 -23.19 27.94 19.54
C ALA A 16 -24.68 27.85 19.91
N SER A 17 -25.56 27.99 18.91
CA SER A 17 -26.97 27.73 19.13
C SER A 17 -27.18 26.24 19.37
N PRO A 18 -28.04 25.84 20.32
CA PRO A 18 -28.40 24.44 20.46
C PRO A 18 -28.98 23.97 19.13
N ARG A 19 -28.61 22.76 18.71
CA ARG A 19 -29.16 22.13 17.51
C ARG A 19 -30.69 22.21 17.60
N PRO A 20 -31.39 22.75 16.58
CA PRO A 20 -32.84 22.88 16.63
C PRO A 20 -33.48 21.55 17.03
N SER A 21 -34.32 21.56 18.06
CA SER A 21 -35.04 20.36 18.50
C SER A 21 -35.85 19.82 17.33
N GLY A 22 -35.51 18.60 16.90
CA GLY A 22 -36.14 17.94 15.75
C GLY A 22 -35.33 17.93 14.45
N ARG A 23 -34.13 18.54 14.41
CA ARG A 23 -33.26 18.51 13.22
C ARG A 23 -32.06 17.58 13.41
N GLY A 24 -32.07 16.38 12.83
CA GLY A 24 -30.99 15.39 12.89
C GLY A 24 -31.37 14.01 13.42
N GLY A 25 -32.67 13.70 13.52
CA GLY A 25 -33.12 12.33 13.81
C GLY A 25 -32.77 11.39 12.66
N THR A 26 -32.56 10.10 12.96
CA THR A 26 -32.30 9.06 11.95
C THR A 26 -33.39 9.05 10.88
N LEU A 27 -34.66 9.18 11.26
CA LEU A 27 -35.80 9.22 10.35
C LEU A 27 -35.78 10.42 9.39
N GLU A 28 -35.45 11.61 9.90
CA GLU A 28 -35.35 12.83 9.08
C GLU A 28 -34.18 12.74 8.10
N TRP A 29 -33.05 12.17 8.53
CA TRP A 29 -31.90 11.90 7.67
C TRP A 29 -32.27 10.91 6.55
N THR A 30 -32.96 9.82 6.88
CA THR A 30 -33.38 8.81 5.88
C THR A 30 -34.32 9.43 4.85
N ARG A 31 -35.32 10.20 5.29
CA ARG A 31 -36.24 10.89 4.36
C ARG A 31 -35.51 11.89 3.47
N LYS A 32 -34.57 12.64 4.03
CA LYS A 32 -33.84 13.69 3.31
C LYS A 32 -32.76 13.16 2.35
N ASN A 33 -32.18 11.98 2.62
CA ASN A 33 -31.08 11.44 1.82
C ASN A 33 -31.50 10.27 0.92
N LEU A 34 -32.33 9.35 1.39
CA LEU A 34 -32.75 8.17 0.62
C LEU A 34 -34.06 8.40 -0.16
N PHE A 35 -35.00 9.16 0.40
CA PHE A 35 -36.35 9.34 -0.16
C PHE A 35 -36.67 10.78 -0.56
N ASN A 36 -35.65 11.55 -0.99
CA ASN A 36 -35.80 12.97 -1.31
C ASN A 36 -36.51 13.23 -2.66
N SER A 37 -36.52 12.24 -3.55
CA SER A 37 -37.12 12.31 -4.88
C SER A 37 -37.75 10.97 -5.24
N TRP A 38 -38.62 10.95 -6.25
CA TRP A 38 -39.25 9.71 -6.73
C TRP A 38 -38.22 8.73 -7.30
N LEU A 39 -37.19 9.23 -7.99
CA LEU A 39 -36.10 8.42 -8.53
C LEU A 39 -35.25 7.82 -7.41
N SER A 40 -34.88 8.62 -6.40
CA SER A 40 -34.13 8.14 -5.23
C SER A 40 -34.93 7.13 -4.42
N THR A 41 -36.25 7.31 -4.32
CA THR A 41 -37.15 6.34 -3.69
C THR A 41 -37.16 5.02 -4.45
N LEU A 42 -37.30 5.05 -5.77
CA LEU A 42 -37.28 3.85 -6.62
C LEU A 42 -35.94 3.12 -6.56
N LEU A 43 -34.82 3.85 -6.64
CA LEU A 43 -33.47 3.27 -6.51
C LEU A 43 -33.22 2.69 -5.13
N THR A 44 -33.70 3.35 -4.07
CA THR A 44 -33.58 2.86 -2.69
C THR A 44 -34.37 1.56 -2.52
N VAL A 45 -35.64 1.55 -2.93
CA VAL A 45 -36.49 0.35 -2.85
C VAL A 45 -35.91 -0.77 -3.71
N GLY A 46 -35.52 -0.48 -4.95
CA GLY A 46 -34.90 -1.46 -5.84
C GLY A 46 -33.61 -2.05 -5.27
N SER A 47 -32.76 -1.21 -4.66
CA SER A 47 -31.52 -1.65 -4.01
C SER A 47 -31.81 -2.53 -2.78
N VAL A 48 -32.76 -2.15 -1.93
CA VAL A 48 -33.18 -2.97 -0.79
C VAL A 48 -33.73 -4.32 -1.25
N LEU A 49 -34.59 -4.33 -2.28
CA LEU A 49 -35.13 -5.56 -2.85
C LEU A 49 -34.04 -6.44 -3.46
N THR A 50 -33.07 -5.85 -4.15
CA THR A 50 -31.93 -6.57 -4.74
C THR A 50 -31.05 -7.19 -3.66
N VAL A 51 -30.76 -6.44 -2.59
CA VAL A 51 -30.00 -6.93 -1.44
C VAL A 51 -30.76 -8.05 -0.73
N ALA A 52 -32.05 -7.88 -0.48
CA ALA A 52 -32.88 -8.91 0.15
C ALA A 52 -32.93 -10.19 -0.70
N TRP A 53 -33.09 -10.05 -2.02
CA TRP A 53 -33.05 -11.16 -2.96
C TRP A 53 -31.70 -11.88 -2.95
N LEU A 54 -30.59 -11.12 -2.98
CA LEU A 54 -29.24 -11.69 -2.94
C LEU A 54 -28.97 -12.43 -1.63
N ILE A 55 -29.45 -11.89 -0.50
CA ILE A 55 -29.36 -12.55 0.80
C ILE A 55 -30.11 -13.89 0.74
N VAL A 56 -31.35 -13.93 0.26
CA VAL A 56 -32.13 -15.17 0.16
C VAL A 56 -31.47 -16.19 -0.78
N ALA A 57 -30.90 -15.73 -1.89
CA ALA A 57 -30.20 -16.60 -2.86
C ALA A 57 -28.90 -17.19 -2.30
N VAL A 58 -28.14 -16.42 -1.51
CA VAL A 58 -26.82 -16.83 -0.99
C VAL A 58 -26.92 -17.50 0.39
N ALA A 59 -27.97 -17.21 1.17
CA ALA A 59 -28.19 -17.77 2.50
C ALA A 59 -28.11 -19.31 2.57
N PRO A 60 -28.73 -20.11 1.69
CA PRO A 60 -28.62 -21.57 1.77
C PRO A 60 -27.19 -22.06 1.51
N TRP A 61 -26.48 -21.43 0.57
CA TRP A 61 -25.07 -21.76 0.28
C TRP A 61 -24.14 -21.43 1.46
N LEU A 62 -24.36 -20.30 2.14
CA LEU A 62 -23.62 -19.94 3.36
C LEU A 62 -24.00 -20.79 4.57
N GLY A 63 -25.29 -21.11 4.71
CA GLY A 63 -25.84 -21.87 5.84
C GLY A 63 -25.34 -23.31 5.88
N ASN A 64 -25.17 -23.94 4.71
CA ASN A 64 -24.64 -25.30 4.59
C ASN A 64 -23.13 -25.31 4.28
N SER A 65 -22.34 -24.61 5.10
CA SER A 65 -20.91 -24.42 4.88
C SER A 65 -20.03 -25.45 5.59
N VAL A 66 -19.12 -26.09 4.83
CA VAL A 66 -18.16 -27.09 5.34
C VAL A 66 -16.78 -26.47 5.53
N TRP A 67 -16.34 -26.42 6.78
CA TRP A 67 -15.09 -25.78 7.22
C TRP A 67 -13.93 -26.75 7.41
N ARG A 68 -14.21 -28.05 7.47
CA ARG A 68 -13.21 -29.11 7.69
C ARG A 68 -13.38 -30.16 6.60
N ALA A 69 -12.47 -30.13 5.62
CA ALA A 69 -12.30 -31.13 4.58
C ALA A 69 -10.86 -31.04 4.08
N ASN A 70 -10.22 -32.17 3.82
CA ASN A 70 -8.83 -32.25 3.36
C ASN A 70 -8.73 -32.30 1.83
N SER A 71 -9.87 -32.36 1.13
CA SER A 71 -9.92 -32.28 -0.33
C SER A 71 -11.26 -31.71 -0.81
N LEU A 72 -11.26 -31.24 -2.06
CA LEU A 72 -12.48 -30.79 -2.72
C LEU A 72 -13.49 -31.94 -2.92
N VAL A 73 -13.00 -33.17 -3.07
CA VAL A 73 -13.83 -34.37 -3.22
C VAL A 73 -14.53 -34.71 -1.90
N GLU A 74 -13.78 -34.74 -0.79
CA GLU A 74 -14.34 -34.95 0.55
C GLU A 74 -15.37 -33.86 0.90
N CYS A 75 -15.09 -32.60 0.57
CA CYS A 75 -16.05 -31.53 0.82
C CYS A 75 -17.37 -31.74 0.07
N ARG A 76 -17.32 -32.17 -1.20
CA ARG A 76 -18.52 -32.48 -1.99
C ARG A 76 -19.27 -33.70 -1.46
N GLN A 77 -18.57 -34.69 -0.93
CA GLN A 77 -19.20 -35.86 -0.30
C GLN A 77 -19.97 -35.47 0.97
N VAL A 78 -19.44 -34.54 1.77
CA VAL A 78 -20.13 -34.05 2.97
C VAL A 78 -21.36 -33.21 2.62
N LEU A 79 -21.31 -32.43 1.53
CA LEU A 79 -22.45 -31.65 1.05
C LEU A 79 -23.56 -32.51 0.42
N GLY A 80 -23.20 -33.65 -0.20
CA GLY A 80 -24.12 -34.39 -1.06
C GLY A 80 -24.62 -33.53 -2.21
N ASP A 81 -25.92 -33.58 -2.48
CA ASP A 81 -26.59 -32.76 -3.51
C ASP A 81 -27.05 -31.38 -2.99
N ALA A 82 -26.81 -31.06 -1.72
CA ALA A 82 -27.24 -29.80 -1.15
C ALA A 82 -26.30 -28.64 -1.54
N PRO A 83 -26.84 -27.46 -1.88
CA PRO A 83 -26.02 -26.27 -2.13
C PRO A 83 -25.28 -25.88 -0.85
N GLY A 84 -23.96 -25.62 -0.94
CA GLY A 84 -23.15 -25.29 0.22
C GLY A 84 -21.76 -24.76 -0.12
N ALA A 85 -21.14 -24.05 0.81
CA ALA A 85 -19.80 -23.49 0.66
C ALA A 85 -18.71 -24.45 1.14
N CYS A 86 -17.70 -24.69 0.30
CA CYS A 86 -16.55 -25.56 0.63
C CYS A 86 -15.33 -24.76 1.14
N TRP A 87 -15.39 -24.24 2.37
CA TRP A 87 -14.29 -23.51 2.99
C TRP A 87 -13.10 -24.39 3.38
N GLY A 88 -13.29 -25.71 3.54
CA GLY A 88 -12.21 -26.65 3.81
C GLY A 88 -11.06 -26.60 2.77
N VAL A 89 -11.39 -26.32 1.51
CA VAL A 89 -10.39 -26.17 0.41
C VAL A 89 -9.47 -24.97 0.65
N ILE A 90 -10.00 -23.87 1.20
CA ILE A 90 -9.20 -22.69 1.51
C ILE A 90 -8.23 -22.99 2.65
N ARG A 91 -8.64 -23.79 3.64
CA ARG A 91 -7.77 -24.23 4.72
C ARG A 91 -6.67 -25.17 4.21
N ASP A 92 -7.01 -26.15 3.36
CA ASP A 92 -6.06 -27.08 2.75
C ASP A 92 -5.02 -26.34 1.89
N ARG A 93 -5.46 -25.35 1.12
CA ARG A 93 -4.61 -24.57 0.20
C ARG A 93 -4.11 -23.26 0.76
N TRP A 94 -4.25 -23.03 2.07
CA TRP A 94 -3.86 -21.77 2.71
C TRP A 94 -2.42 -21.36 2.43
N PRO A 95 -1.40 -22.25 2.51
CA PRO A 95 -0.03 -21.87 2.20
C PRO A 95 0.17 -21.44 0.75
N GLN A 96 -0.53 -22.09 -0.19
CA GLN A 96 -0.47 -21.75 -1.62
C GLN A 96 -1.18 -20.42 -1.92
N LEU A 97 -2.30 -20.13 -1.25
CA LEU A 97 -2.98 -18.84 -1.36
C LEU A 97 -2.13 -17.69 -0.79
N LEU A 98 -1.40 -17.95 0.31
CA LEU A 98 -0.61 -16.94 0.98
C LEU A 98 0.73 -16.67 0.28
N PHE A 99 1.46 -17.73 -0.10
CA PHE A 99 2.83 -17.64 -0.61
C PHE A 99 3.00 -18.02 -2.09
N GLY A 100 1.95 -18.52 -2.77
CA GLY A 100 2.07 -19.00 -4.15
C GLY A 100 2.84 -20.32 -4.24
N PHE A 101 3.83 -20.39 -5.14
CA PHE A 101 4.68 -21.58 -5.35
C PHE A 101 6.00 -21.50 -4.55
N TYR A 102 6.06 -20.63 -3.54
CA TYR A 102 7.24 -20.46 -2.71
C TYR A 102 7.58 -21.77 -1.94
N PRO A 103 8.86 -22.17 -1.83
CA PRO A 103 9.25 -23.39 -1.13
C PRO A 103 8.86 -23.36 0.36
N ALA A 104 8.22 -24.44 0.84
CA ALA A 104 7.63 -24.47 2.19
C ALA A 104 8.64 -24.29 3.33
N HIS A 105 9.85 -24.83 3.18
CA HIS A 105 10.92 -24.67 4.17
C HIS A 105 11.46 -23.23 4.25
N LEU A 106 11.15 -22.38 3.27
CA LEU A 106 11.59 -20.99 3.20
C LEU A 106 10.50 -19.98 3.61
N TYR A 107 9.30 -20.43 4.01
CA TYR A 107 8.21 -19.53 4.42
C TYR A 107 8.56 -18.56 5.54
N TRP A 108 9.56 -18.88 6.35
CA TRP A 108 10.06 -17.96 7.36
C TRP A 108 10.60 -16.66 6.75
N ARG A 109 11.11 -16.66 5.50
CA ARG A 109 11.70 -15.45 4.89
C ARG A 109 10.63 -14.40 4.55
N PRO A 110 9.54 -14.72 3.82
CA PRO A 110 8.45 -13.77 3.61
C PRO A 110 7.72 -13.38 4.89
N VAL A 111 7.56 -14.31 5.85
CA VAL A 111 6.96 -14.01 7.15
C VAL A 111 7.82 -13.03 7.95
N LEU A 112 9.14 -13.22 7.97
CA LEU A 112 10.07 -12.30 8.62
C LEU A 112 10.08 -10.94 7.91
N ALA A 113 10.09 -10.90 6.57
CA ALA A 113 9.98 -9.66 5.82
C ALA A 113 8.70 -8.90 6.18
N PHE A 114 7.55 -9.60 6.24
CA PHE A 114 6.28 -9.01 6.64
C PHE A 114 6.28 -8.54 8.10
N ALA A 115 6.91 -9.25 9.03
CA ALA A 115 7.05 -8.80 10.42
C ALA A 115 7.92 -7.53 10.51
N LEU A 116 9.05 -7.51 9.79
CA LEU A 116 9.94 -6.35 9.74
C LEU A 116 9.29 -5.14 9.05
N LEU A 117 8.32 -5.35 8.16
CA LEU A 117 7.52 -4.26 7.59
C LEU A 117 6.86 -3.41 8.70
N PHE A 118 6.27 -4.04 9.71
CA PHE A 118 5.65 -3.30 10.82
C PHE A 118 6.68 -2.51 11.63
N ALA A 119 7.88 -3.05 11.84
CA ALA A 119 8.98 -2.30 12.45
C ALA A 119 9.43 -1.12 11.58
N ALA A 120 9.41 -1.27 10.25
CA ALA A 120 9.72 -0.20 9.30
C ALA A 120 8.62 0.88 9.23
N LEU A 121 7.35 0.51 9.41
CA LEU A 121 6.22 1.44 9.45
C LEU A 121 6.04 2.12 10.80
N ALA A 122 6.47 1.49 11.89
CA ALA A 122 6.31 2.01 13.25
C ALA A 122 6.75 3.48 13.41
N PRO A 123 7.97 3.91 13.01
CA PRO A 123 8.38 5.31 13.17
C PRO A 123 7.64 6.29 12.25
N VAL A 124 6.99 5.80 11.20
CA VAL A 124 6.17 6.63 10.29
C VAL A 124 4.77 6.82 10.86
N LEU A 125 4.17 5.77 11.43
CA LEU A 125 2.80 5.78 11.95
C LEU A 125 2.72 6.34 13.37
N LEU A 126 3.71 6.05 14.22
CA LEU A 126 3.74 6.43 15.63
C LEU A 126 4.59 7.68 15.83
N ARG A 127 3.93 8.81 16.10
CA ARG A 127 4.60 10.08 16.43
C ARG A 127 5.46 10.04 17.70
N ALA A 128 5.26 9.01 18.54
CA ALA A 128 5.99 8.81 19.78
C ALA A 128 7.42 8.27 19.58
N LEU A 129 7.74 7.69 18.42
CA LEU A 129 9.06 7.11 18.16
C LEU A 129 10.06 8.18 17.68
N PRO A 130 11.36 8.05 18.03
CA PRO A 130 12.37 9.01 17.64
C PRO A 130 12.57 9.00 16.12
N ARG A 131 12.73 10.18 15.52
CA ARG A 131 13.00 10.34 14.07
C ARG A 131 14.23 9.56 13.59
N ARG A 132 15.19 9.29 14.50
CA ARG A 132 16.36 8.46 14.19
C ARG A 132 15.93 7.07 13.70
N ALA A 133 14.86 6.48 14.23
CA ALA A 133 14.39 5.15 13.84
C ALA A 133 13.93 5.06 12.36
N LEU A 134 13.76 6.18 11.65
CA LEU A 134 13.45 6.20 10.21
C LEU A 134 14.57 5.59 9.34
N TRP A 135 15.80 5.45 9.87
CA TRP A 135 16.88 4.75 9.16
C TRP A 135 16.45 3.32 8.78
N PHE A 136 15.69 2.65 9.65
CA PHE A 136 15.24 1.29 9.41
C PHE A 136 14.26 1.22 8.24
N SER A 137 13.36 2.22 8.11
CA SER A 137 12.46 2.35 6.96
C SER A 137 13.20 2.50 5.64
N ILE A 138 14.38 3.14 5.64
CA ILE A 138 15.23 3.31 4.44
C ILE A 138 15.93 2.00 4.06
N VAL A 139 16.41 1.24 5.05
CA VAL A 139 17.15 -0.02 4.83
C VAL A 139 16.22 -1.22 4.57
N TYR A 140 14.99 -1.16 5.08
CA TYR A 140 14.02 -2.25 5.00
C TYR A 140 13.74 -2.76 3.57
N PRO A 141 13.55 -1.93 2.51
CA PRO A 141 13.32 -2.43 1.16
C PRO A 141 14.40 -3.38 0.65
N GLY A 142 15.67 -3.11 0.95
CA GLY A 142 16.78 -4.01 0.60
C GLY A 142 16.77 -5.30 1.41
N ILE A 143 16.46 -5.22 2.72
CA ILE A 143 16.28 -6.40 3.57
C ILE A 143 15.12 -7.27 3.06
N ALA A 144 13.99 -6.66 2.73
CA ALA A 144 12.81 -7.34 2.23
C ALA A 144 13.08 -8.02 0.87
N TYR A 145 13.80 -7.34 -0.03
CA TYR A 145 14.24 -7.92 -1.30
C TYR A 145 15.12 -9.16 -1.06
N PHE A 146 16.15 -9.03 -0.22
CA PHE A 146 17.06 -10.13 0.12
C PHE A 146 16.32 -11.31 0.77
N LEU A 147 15.40 -11.05 1.70
CA LEU A 147 14.60 -12.09 2.33
C LEU A 147 13.65 -12.76 1.33
N ILE A 148 12.96 -12.03 0.47
CA ILE A 148 11.92 -12.63 -0.38
C ILE A 148 12.55 -13.34 -1.60
N TRP A 149 13.43 -12.68 -2.34
CA TRP A 149 14.02 -13.23 -3.57
C TRP A 149 15.34 -13.96 -3.35
N GLY A 150 16.13 -13.58 -2.35
CA GLY A 150 17.44 -14.20 -2.10
C GLY A 150 18.51 -13.72 -3.07
N GLY A 151 19.48 -14.59 -3.34
CA GLY A 151 20.71 -14.21 -4.02
C GLY A 151 21.68 -13.52 -3.07
N SER A 152 22.55 -12.69 -3.62
CA SER A 152 23.59 -11.97 -2.86
C SER A 152 23.04 -10.81 -2.04
N LEU A 153 23.51 -10.66 -0.80
CA LEU A 153 23.27 -9.48 0.03
C LEU A 153 23.92 -8.22 -0.56
N TRP A 154 24.99 -8.38 -1.35
CA TRP A 154 25.69 -7.25 -1.93
C TRP A 154 24.91 -6.58 -3.05
N PHE A 155 23.96 -7.28 -3.67
CA PHE A 155 23.09 -6.67 -4.68
C PHE A 155 22.24 -5.52 -4.12
N PRO A 156 21.39 -5.69 -3.07
CA PRO A 156 20.64 -4.59 -2.50
C PRO A 156 21.55 -3.50 -1.90
N ILE A 157 22.71 -3.86 -1.33
CA ILE A 157 23.71 -2.88 -0.87
C ILE A 157 24.21 -2.03 -2.03
N SER A 158 24.52 -2.66 -3.18
CA SER A 158 24.95 -1.98 -4.40
C SER A 158 23.87 -1.06 -4.98
N VAL A 159 22.59 -1.43 -4.86
CA VAL A 159 21.47 -0.55 -5.20
C VAL A 159 21.46 0.71 -4.34
N TYR A 160 21.68 0.59 -3.02
CA TYR A 160 21.82 1.74 -2.13
C TYR A 160 23.04 2.61 -2.47
N PHE A 161 24.16 2.00 -2.84
CA PHE A 161 25.33 2.74 -3.32
C PHE A 161 25.01 3.57 -4.57
N GLY A 162 24.14 3.09 -5.47
CA GLY A 162 23.70 3.87 -6.63
C GLY A 162 23.02 5.19 -6.27
N PHE A 163 22.20 5.21 -5.21
CA PHE A 163 21.64 6.45 -4.69
C PHE A 163 22.72 7.37 -4.08
N ALA A 164 23.70 6.81 -3.38
CA ALA A 164 24.83 7.57 -2.83
C ALA A 164 25.70 8.18 -3.94
N VAL A 165 25.96 7.44 -5.01
CA VAL A 165 26.68 7.90 -6.21
C VAL A 165 25.89 9.02 -6.89
N GLY A 166 24.59 8.84 -7.12
CA GLY A 166 23.72 9.88 -7.66
C GLY A 166 23.74 11.16 -6.81
N ALA A 167 23.65 11.03 -5.49
CA ALA A 167 23.74 12.16 -4.56
C ALA A 167 25.12 12.84 -4.59
N GLY A 168 26.22 12.08 -4.67
CA GLY A 168 27.57 12.60 -4.82
C GLY A 168 27.75 13.38 -6.12
N LEU A 169 27.28 12.83 -7.24
CA LEU A 169 27.29 13.50 -8.54
C LEU A 169 26.43 14.77 -8.53
N PHE A 170 25.26 14.73 -7.89
CA PHE A 170 24.43 15.91 -7.68
C PHE A 170 25.20 16.99 -6.91
N MET A 171 25.82 16.65 -5.79
CA MET A 171 26.57 17.61 -4.96
C MET A 171 27.76 18.21 -5.70
N LEU A 172 28.47 17.43 -6.51
CA LEU A 172 29.59 17.91 -7.32
C LEU A 172 29.10 18.82 -8.46
N ALA A 173 28.08 18.40 -9.20
CA ALA A 173 27.54 19.17 -10.32
C ALA A 173 26.75 20.41 -9.88
N ALA A 174 26.15 20.40 -8.69
CA ALA A 174 25.43 21.53 -8.12
C ALA A 174 26.34 22.75 -7.89
N ARG A 175 27.67 22.55 -7.78
CA ARG A 175 28.66 23.64 -7.72
C ARG A 175 28.74 24.42 -9.04
N ALA A 176 28.43 23.78 -10.17
CA ALA A 176 28.48 24.38 -11.51
C ALA A 176 27.11 24.93 -11.97
N GLY A 177 26.00 24.44 -11.41
CA GLY A 177 24.65 24.95 -11.69
C GLY A 177 23.55 23.96 -11.35
N LYS A 178 22.42 24.47 -10.83
CA LYS A 178 21.30 23.62 -10.35
C LYS A 178 20.58 22.88 -11.47
N GLY A 179 20.47 23.47 -12.67
CA GLY A 179 19.81 22.86 -13.83
C GLY A 179 20.43 21.53 -14.29
N PRO A 180 21.70 21.50 -14.74
CA PRO A 180 22.32 20.27 -15.23
C PRO A 180 22.58 19.24 -14.12
N SER A 181 22.69 19.67 -12.86
CA SER A 181 23.03 18.77 -11.73
C SER A 181 22.04 17.62 -11.52
N VAL A 182 20.75 17.86 -11.73
CA VAL A 182 19.71 16.82 -11.61
C VAL A 182 19.86 15.79 -12.73
N GLY A 183 20.09 16.24 -13.97
CA GLY A 183 20.29 15.35 -15.11
C GLY A 183 21.52 14.46 -14.92
N ILE A 184 22.64 15.03 -14.49
CA ILE A 184 23.88 14.28 -14.24
C ILE A 184 23.68 13.24 -13.12
N ALA A 185 22.99 13.62 -12.03
CA ALA A 185 22.71 12.71 -10.92
C ALA A 185 21.84 11.53 -11.34
N VAL A 186 20.76 11.77 -12.09
CA VAL A 186 19.83 10.74 -12.57
C VAL A 186 20.51 9.81 -13.56
N ILE A 187 21.25 10.35 -14.54
CA ILE A 187 21.98 9.55 -15.53
C ILE A 187 23.04 8.72 -14.83
N GLY A 188 23.82 9.32 -13.93
CA GLY A 188 24.87 8.62 -13.19
C GLY A 188 24.32 7.48 -12.32
N ALA A 189 23.23 7.71 -11.58
CA ALA A 189 22.57 6.66 -10.81
C ALA A 189 22.00 5.54 -11.70
N SER A 190 21.39 5.90 -12.84
CA SER A 190 20.86 4.93 -13.81
C SER A 190 21.97 4.07 -14.41
N VAL A 191 23.08 4.69 -14.82
CA VAL A 191 24.27 3.99 -15.34
C VAL A 191 24.84 3.06 -14.27
N TRP A 192 24.88 3.48 -13.00
CA TRP A 192 25.30 2.61 -11.90
C TRP A 192 24.41 1.38 -11.79
N TRP A 193 23.09 1.54 -11.73
CA TRP A 193 22.18 0.40 -11.56
C TRP A 193 22.20 -0.56 -12.76
N VAL A 194 22.37 -0.05 -13.98
CA VAL A 194 22.37 -0.88 -15.20
C VAL A 194 23.69 -1.62 -15.37
N TYR A 195 24.83 -0.96 -15.15
CA TYR A 195 26.14 -1.50 -15.53
C TYR A 195 27.05 -1.84 -14.35
N ALA A 196 27.01 -1.07 -13.25
CA ALA A 196 27.94 -1.23 -12.15
C ALA A 196 27.39 -2.13 -11.03
N ALA A 197 26.07 -2.17 -10.84
CA ALA A 197 25.49 -2.81 -9.67
C ALA A 197 25.80 -4.31 -9.58
N GLN A 198 25.62 -5.03 -10.69
CA GLN A 198 25.89 -6.47 -10.82
C GLN A 198 27.38 -6.85 -10.66
N PRO A 199 28.33 -6.26 -11.41
CA PRO A 199 29.74 -6.61 -11.26
C PRO A 199 30.30 -6.23 -9.87
N ILE A 200 29.84 -5.13 -9.27
CA ILE A 200 30.25 -4.77 -7.91
C ILE A 200 29.73 -5.79 -6.89
N SER A 201 28.48 -6.24 -7.03
CA SER A 201 27.95 -7.27 -6.14
C SER A 201 28.69 -8.61 -6.30
N SER A 202 29.03 -9.02 -7.52
CA SER A 202 29.74 -10.28 -7.74
C SER A 202 31.19 -10.24 -7.25
N LEU A 203 31.86 -9.10 -7.39
CA LEU A 203 33.19 -8.89 -6.79
C LEU A 203 33.12 -8.95 -5.25
N ALA A 204 32.11 -8.33 -4.65
CA ALA A 204 31.91 -8.36 -3.21
C ALA A 204 31.53 -9.75 -2.68
N ASP A 205 30.75 -10.53 -3.43
CA ASP A 205 30.47 -11.95 -3.13
C ASP A 205 31.76 -12.78 -3.09
N GLY A 206 32.71 -12.50 -4.00
CA GLY A 206 34.01 -13.16 -4.02
C GLY A 206 34.85 -12.90 -2.76
N MET A 207 34.60 -11.79 -2.06
CA MET A 207 35.29 -11.45 -0.80
C MET A 207 34.53 -11.96 0.43
N ALA A 208 33.20 -11.86 0.43
CA ALA A 208 32.36 -12.21 1.56
C ALA A 208 31.04 -12.84 1.06
N PRO A 209 30.98 -14.16 0.91
CA PRO A 209 29.82 -14.85 0.33
C PRO A 209 28.64 -14.89 1.32
N ILE A 210 27.82 -13.84 1.32
CA ILE A 210 26.58 -13.76 2.08
C ILE A 210 25.42 -13.83 1.11
N ALA A 211 24.96 -15.04 0.82
CA ALA A 211 23.89 -15.30 -0.12
C ALA A 211 22.83 -16.24 0.47
N LEU A 212 21.58 -16.06 0.03
CA LEU A 212 20.47 -16.98 0.28
C LEU A 212 20.04 -17.65 -1.01
N ASP A 213 19.36 -18.79 -0.90
CA ASP A 213 18.77 -19.48 -2.05
C ASP A 213 17.92 -18.52 -2.88
N SER A 214 18.26 -18.38 -4.16
CA SER A 214 17.54 -17.50 -5.08
C SER A 214 16.22 -18.14 -5.48
N ILE A 215 15.12 -17.41 -5.29
CA ILE A 215 13.78 -17.81 -5.73
C ILE A 215 13.39 -16.97 -6.93
N ALA A 216 12.90 -17.64 -7.98
CA ALA A 216 12.47 -16.95 -9.18
C ALA A 216 11.20 -16.13 -8.91
N SER A 217 11.10 -14.94 -9.52
CA SER A 217 9.92 -14.07 -9.36
C SER A 217 8.60 -14.71 -9.79
N ARG A 218 8.64 -15.79 -10.58
CA ARG A 218 7.46 -16.57 -10.97
C ARG A 218 6.87 -17.42 -9.85
N ASP A 219 7.68 -17.74 -8.83
CA ASP A 219 7.26 -18.58 -7.71
C ASP A 219 6.68 -17.74 -6.56
N VAL A 220 7.01 -16.44 -6.55
CA VAL A 220 6.43 -15.43 -5.64
C VAL A 220 5.04 -15.08 -6.14
N GLY A 221 4.01 -15.60 -5.47
CA GLY A 221 2.61 -15.40 -5.87
C GLY A 221 1.66 -15.23 -4.69
N GLY A 222 0.37 -15.33 -5.01
CA GLY A 222 -0.70 -15.27 -4.00
C GLY A 222 -0.79 -13.91 -3.30
N PHE A 223 -1.24 -13.94 -2.05
CA PHE A 223 -1.43 -12.76 -1.21
C PHE A 223 -0.12 -12.01 -0.94
N LEU A 224 1.00 -12.73 -0.80
CA LEU A 224 2.33 -12.13 -0.64
C LEU A 224 2.63 -11.12 -1.75
N LEU A 225 2.40 -11.49 -3.02
CA LEU A 225 2.64 -10.61 -4.16
C LEU A 225 1.73 -9.37 -4.10
N SER A 226 0.45 -9.53 -3.74
CA SER A 226 -0.47 -8.41 -3.56
C SER A 226 -0.01 -7.44 -2.47
N ILE A 227 0.47 -7.94 -1.33
CA ILE A 227 1.05 -7.09 -0.28
C ILE A 227 2.25 -6.32 -0.80
N ILE A 228 3.19 -7.01 -1.47
CA ILE A 228 4.42 -6.38 -1.96
C ILE A 228 4.09 -5.23 -2.92
N ILE A 229 3.23 -5.48 -3.90
CA ILE A 229 2.83 -4.47 -4.90
C ILE A 229 2.06 -3.32 -4.22
N GLY A 230 1.17 -3.63 -3.29
CA GLY A 230 0.43 -2.62 -2.53
C GLY A 230 1.34 -1.72 -1.69
N VAL A 231 2.25 -2.31 -0.91
CA VAL A 231 3.18 -1.57 -0.04
C VAL A 231 4.16 -0.75 -0.86
N THR A 232 4.74 -1.32 -1.92
CA THR A 232 5.66 -0.59 -2.81
C THR A 232 4.95 0.54 -3.54
N GLY A 233 3.72 0.33 -4.00
CA GLY A 233 2.89 1.36 -4.61
C GLY A 233 2.61 2.53 -3.65
N ILE A 234 2.22 2.24 -2.41
CA ILE A 234 2.01 3.26 -1.37
C ILE A 234 3.31 4.02 -1.10
N ALA A 235 4.43 3.30 -0.92
CA ALA A 235 5.74 3.88 -0.65
C ALA A 235 6.23 4.82 -1.76
N MET A 236 5.95 4.50 -3.04
CA MET A 236 6.33 5.33 -4.18
C MET A 236 5.35 6.47 -4.44
N SER A 237 4.07 6.30 -4.10
CA SER A 237 3.04 7.33 -4.30
C SER A 237 3.26 8.58 -3.42
N LEU A 238 3.76 8.39 -2.19
CA LEU A 238 3.99 9.49 -1.25
C LEU A 238 5.04 10.51 -1.74
N PRO A 239 6.28 10.10 -2.10
CA PRO A 239 7.27 11.05 -2.59
C PRO A 239 6.85 11.67 -3.93
N LEU A 240 6.22 10.89 -4.82
CA LEU A 240 5.71 11.42 -6.09
C LEU A 240 4.62 12.48 -5.87
N GLY A 241 3.71 12.27 -4.92
CA GLY A 241 2.71 13.24 -4.51
C GLY A 241 3.31 14.53 -3.94
N ILE A 242 4.37 14.42 -3.12
CA ILE A 242 5.10 15.60 -2.60
C ILE A 242 5.77 16.36 -3.74
N LEU A 243 6.43 15.67 -4.68
CA LEU A 243 7.09 16.29 -5.83
C LEU A 243 6.09 17.06 -6.70
N LEU A 244 4.95 16.46 -7.03
CA LEU A 244 3.89 17.14 -7.80
C LEU A 244 3.31 18.34 -7.04
N ALA A 245 3.14 18.23 -5.72
CA ALA A 245 2.66 19.32 -4.89
C ALA A 245 3.65 20.49 -4.81
N LEU A 246 4.96 20.21 -4.76
CA LEU A 246 6.02 21.22 -4.80
C LEU A 246 6.15 21.84 -6.20
N GLY A 247 6.05 21.04 -7.26
CA GLY A 247 6.05 21.51 -8.65
C GLY A 247 4.95 22.54 -8.90
N ARG A 248 3.73 22.31 -8.37
CA ARG A 248 2.61 23.26 -8.45
C ARG A 248 2.89 24.59 -7.74
N ARG A 249 3.79 24.63 -6.75
CA ARG A 249 4.19 25.86 -6.04
C ARG A 249 5.46 26.51 -6.60
N SER A 250 6.10 25.89 -7.61
CA SER A 250 7.34 26.42 -8.17
C SER A 250 7.06 27.51 -9.19
N ASN A 251 7.57 28.71 -8.94
CA ASN A 251 7.57 29.84 -9.89
C ASN A 251 8.69 29.67 -10.93
N LEU A 252 8.74 28.52 -11.61
CA LEU A 252 9.62 28.39 -12.77
C LEU A 252 9.01 29.19 -13.92
N PRO A 253 9.78 30.06 -14.61
CA PRO A 253 9.25 30.84 -15.72
C PRO A 253 8.75 29.87 -16.78
N SER A 254 7.43 29.87 -16.99
CA SER A 254 6.75 29.19 -18.06
C SER A 254 7.11 29.87 -19.38
N SER A 255 8.27 29.53 -19.95
CA SER A 255 8.60 29.79 -21.35
C SER A 255 8.62 28.49 -22.13
N ILE A 256 7.53 27.71 -22.02
CA ILE A 256 7.13 26.69 -22.99
C ILE A 256 5.60 26.76 -23.08
N CYS A 257 5.12 27.80 -23.74
CA CYS A 257 3.89 27.84 -24.52
C CYS A 257 4.11 28.85 -25.63
#